data_AF-A0A3C0MFH2-F1
#
_entry.id   AF-A0A3C0MFH2-F1
#
_cell.length_a   1.000
_cell.length_b   1.000
_cell.length_c   1.000
_cell.angle_alpha   90.00
_cell.angle_beta   90.00
_cell.angle_gamma   90.00
#
_symmetry.space_group_name_H-M   'P 1'
#
loop_
_entity.id
_entity.type
_entity.pdbx_description
1 polymer ?
#
loop_
_entity_poly.entity_id
_entity_poly.type
_entity_poly.pdbx_seq_one_letter_code
_entity_poly.pdbx_strand_id
1 'polypeptide(L)' 'VKTALDLDDHELRLAQALADGVALNAAARRVRMAPNAAKSAAARLYRKLGAQTQAQFIVRLFGRFGAVP' A
#
# COMPACT_ATOMS: atom_id res chain seq x y z
N VAL A 1 6.91 15.20 5.57
CA VAL A 1 6.11 14.32 6.46
C VAL A 1 6.62 12.90 6.30
N LYS A 2 7.43 12.41 7.24
CA LYS A 2 7.89 11.01 7.25
C LYS A 2 6.65 10.19 7.61
N THR A 3 6.04 9.50 6.66
CA THR A 3 4.86 8.66 6.95
C THR A 3 5.25 7.65 8.05
N ALA A 4 4.40 7.48 9.07
CA ALA A 4 4.70 6.70 10.28
C ALA A 4 4.94 5.19 10.03
N LEU A 5 4.95 4.77 8.77
CA LEU A 5 5.08 3.39 8.32
C LEU A 5 6.49 3.03 7.85
N ASP A 6 7.43 3.98 7.80
CA ASP A 6 8.80 3.78 7.32
C ASP A 6 8.82 3.00 5.99
N LEU A 7 8.29 3.65 4.95
CA LEU A 7 8.17 3.08 3.60
C LEU A 7 9.28 3.63 2.72
N ASP A 8 9.89 2.77 1.91
CA ASP A 8 10.69 3.24 0.78
C ASP A 8 9.80 3.83 -0.33
N ASP A 9 10.40 4.51 -1.31
CA ASP A 9 9.66 5.18 -2.39
C ASP A 9 8.80 4.21 -3.23
N HIS A 10 9.24 2.97 -3.37
CA HIS A 10 8.49 1.95 -4.11
C HIS A 10 7.30 1.43 -3.30
N GLU A 11 7.49 1.19 -2.01
CA GLU A 11 6.43 0.82 -1.07
C GLU A 11 5.39 1.95 -0.92
N LEU A 12 5.82 3.21 -0.90
CA LEU A 12 4.92 4.36 -0.86
C LEU A 12 4.05 4.45 -2.12
N ARG A 13 4.64 4.34 -3.31
CA ARG A 13 3.89 4.38 -4.57
C ARG A 13 2.93 3.19 -4.69
N LEU A 14 3.34 2.01 -4.23
CA LEU A 14 2.49 0.83 -4.19
C LEU A 14 1.33 1.03 -3.19
N ALA A 15 1.62 1.55 -1.99
CA ALA A 15 0.62 1.85 -0.97
C ALA A 15 -0.44 2.83 -1.49
N GLN A 16 -0.04 3.89 -2.19
CA GLN A 16 -0.96 4.86 -2.79
C GLN A 16 -1.87 4.18 -3.83
N ALA A 17 -1.30 3.43 -4.77
CA ALA A 17 -2.09 2.74 -5.79
C ALA A 17 -3.09 1.74 -5.17
N LEU A 18 -2.69 1.04 -4.11
CA LEU A 18 -3.59 0.15 -3.38
C LEU A 18 -4.68 0.92 -2.62
N ALA A 19 -4.35 2.09 -2.05
CA ALA A 19 -5.28 2.97 -1.36
C ALA A 19 -6.36 3.54 -2.31
N ASP A 20 -5.98 3.83 -3.56
CA ASP A 20 -6.87 4.25 -4.65
C ASP A 20 -7.78 3.11 -5.15
N GLY A 21 -7.71 1.92 -4.55
CA GLY A 21 -8.52 0.75 -4.94
C GLY A 21 -8.00 -0.01 -6.16
N VAL A 22 -6.80 0.31 -6.67
CA VAL A 22 -6.23 -0.39 -7.82
C VAL A 22 -5.87 -1.82 -7.43
N ALA A 23 -6.25 -2.79 -8.27
CA ALA A 23 -5.89 -4.20 -8.04
C ALA A 23 -4.36 -4.40 -8.05
N LEU A 24 -3.85 -5.27 -7.17
CA LEU A 24 -2.41 -5.46 -6.94
C LEU A 24 -1.57 -5.65 -8.22
N ASN A 25 -2.05 -6.44 -9.20
CA ASN A 25 -1.32 -6.65 -10.45
C ASN A 25 -1.22 -5.36 -11.30
N ALA A 26 -2.27 -4.55 -11.31
CA ALA A 26 -2.26 -3.26 -12.00
C ALA A 26 -1.40 -2.24 -11.25
N ALA A 27 -1.46 -2.23 -9.92
CA ALA A 27 -0.60 -1.41 -9.07
C ALA A 27 0.88 -1.74 -9.30
N ALA A 28 1.24 -3.04 -9.32
CA ALA A 28 2.60 -3.52 -9.59
C ALA A 28 3.14 -3.01 -10.93
N ARG A 29 2.32 -3.11 -11.99
CA ARG A 29 2.69 -2.56 -13.31
C ARG A 29 2.87 -1.04 -13.27
N ARG A 30 1.95 -0.32 -12.63
CA ARG A 30 2.00 1.15 -12.51
C ARG A 30 3.27 1.63 -11.84
N VAL A 31 3.74 0.92 -10.82
CA VAL A 31 4.96 1.28 -10.08
C VAL A 31 6.22 0.56 -10.58
N ARG A 32 6.13 -0.14 -11.74
CA ARG A 32 7.22 -0.90 -12.37
C ARG A 32 7.89 -1.91 -11.42
N MET A 33 7.08 -2.60 -10.61
CA MET A 33 7.53 -3.61 -9.66
C MET A 33 7.19 -5.02 -10.17
N ALA A 34 8.12 -5.97 -9.99
CA ALA A 34 7.89 -7.37 -10.32
C ALA A 34 6.70 -7.94 -9.50
N PRO A 35 5.86 -8.82 -10.06
CA PRO A 35 4.66 -9.30 -9.37
C PRO A 35 4.92 -9.91 -7.97
N ASN A 36 5.96 -10.72 -7.82
CA ASN A 36 6.32 -11.33 -6.54
C ASN A 36 6.84 -10.32 -5.51
N ALA A 37 7.56 -9.29 -5.98
CA ALA A 37 8.00 -8.19 -5.12
C ALA A 37 6.81 -7.36 -4.65
N ALA A 38 5.87 -7.06 -5.55
CA ALA A 38 4.63 -6.34 -5.21
C ALA A 38 3.76 -7.11 -4.22
N LYS A 39 3.64 -8.43 -4.39
CA LYS A 39 2.91 -9.30 -3.43
C LYS A 39 3.54 -9.25 -2.04
N SER A 40 4.87 -9.37 -1.97
CA SER A 40 5.61 -9.30 -0.70
C SER A 40 5.50 -7.93 -0.05
N ALA A 41 5.64 -6.85 -0.83
CA ALA A 41 5.51 -5.48 -0.35
C ALA A 41 4.09 -5.18 0.14
N ALA A 42 3.05 -5.57 -0.62
CA ALA A 42 1.66 -5.43 -0.19
C ALA A 42 1.38 -6.16 1.13
N ALA A 43 1.87 -7.40 1.28
CA ALA A 43 1.75 -8.13 2.53
C ALA A 43 2.46 -7.43 3.72
N ARG A 44 3.62 -6.80 3.48
CA ARG A 44 4.28 -5.97 4.51
C ARG A 44 3.46 -4.73 4.85
N LEU A 45 2.97 -4.00 3.85
CA LEU A 45 2.11 -2.83 4.03
C LEU A 45 0.87 -3.16 4.85
N TYR A 46 0.19 -4.27 4.52
CA TYR A 46 -0.97 -4.74 5.25
C TYR A 46 -0.63 -5.06 6.70
N ARG A 47 0.47 -5.80 6.96
CA ARG A 47 0.93 -6.09 8.33
C ARG A 47 1.26 -4.85 9.14
N LYS A 48 1.90 -3.83 8.55
CA LYS A 48 2.25 -2.58 9.25
C LYS A 48 1.01 -1.82 9.76
N LEU A 49 -0.14 -1.99 9.11
CA LEU A 49 -1.44 -1.45 9.54
C LEU A 49 -2.36 -2.48 10.19
N GLY A 50 -1.88 -3.71 10.41
CA GLY A 50 -2.66 -4.84 10.91
C GLY A 50 -3.84 -5.25 10.01
N ALA A 51 -3.81 -4.87 8.74
CA ALA A 51 -4.79 -5.28 7.74
C ALA A 51 -4.48 -6.68 7.22
N GLN A 52 -5.53 -7.41 6.82
CA GLN A 52 -5.43 -8.69 6.13
C GLN A 52 -5.85 -8.61 4.66
N THR A 53 -6.61 -7.57 4.31
CA THR A 53 -7.14 -7.35 2.97
C THR A 53 -6.89 -5.91 2.51
N GLN A 54 -6.99 -5.67 1.20
CA GLN A 54 -6.89 -4.33 0.63
C GLN A 54 -7.96 -3.39 1.19
N ALA A 55 -9.19 -3.87 1.36
CA ALA A 55 -10.27 -3.07 1.95
C ALA A 55 -9.97 -2.67 3.40
N GLN A 56 -9.48 -3.60 4.22
CA GLN A 56 -9.06 -3.28 5.59
C GLN A 56 -7.87 -2.31 5.60
N PHE A 57 -6.94 -2.47 4.66
CA PHE A 57 -5.80 -1.56 4.50
C PHE A 57 -6.29 -0.15 4.19
N ILE A 58 -7.18 0.02 3.22
CA ILE A 58 -7.80 1.31 2.87
C ILE A 58 -8.45 1.93 4.12
N VAL A 59 -9.40 1.22 4.75
CA VAL A 59 -10.14 1.73 5.91
C VAL A 59 -9.20 2.17 7.04
N ARG A 60 -8.16 1.39 7.34
CA ARG A 60 -7.22 1.71 8.41
C ARG A 60 -6.25 2.83 8.04
N LEU A 61 -5.85 2.92 6.77
CA LEU A 61 -5.01 3.99 6.28
C LEU A 61 -5.76 5.33 6.38
N PHE A 62 -7.01 5.38 5.88
CA PHE A 62 -7.90 6.53 6.01
C PHE A 62 -8.17 6.87 7.48
N GLY A 63 -8.49 5.87 8.32
CA GLY A 63 -8.78 6.09 9.74
C GLY A 63 -7.59 6.55 10.57
N ARG A 64 -6.35 6.24 10.14
CA ARG A 64 -5.13 6.60 10.88
C ARG A 64 -4.47 7.90 10.39
N PHE A 65 -4.63 8.25 9.11
CA PHE A 65 -3.90 9.38 8.51
C PHE A 65 -4.80 10.40 7.81
N GLY A 66 -6.13 10.19 7.75
CA GLY A 66 -7.01 10.95 6.86
C GLY A 66 -6.86 10.48 5.41
N ALA A 67 -7.60 11.11 4.48
CA ALA A 67 -7.42 10.85 3.06
C ALA A 67 -5.96 11.07 2.67
N VAL A 68 -5.30 10.05 2.11
CA VAL A 68 -3.93 10.18 1.61
C VAL A 68 -4.02 11.03 0.33
N PRO A 69 -3.47 12.26 0.32
CA PRO A 69 -3.62 13.20 -0.79
C PRO A 69 -2.92 12.74 -2.06
#